data_AF-A0A9D6VAB2-F1
#
_entry.id   AF-A0A9D6VAB2-F1
#
_cell.length_a   1.000
_cell.length_b   1.000
_cell.length_c   1.000
_cell.angle_alpha   90.00
_cell.angle_beta   90.00
_cell.angle_gamma   90.00
#
_symmetry.space_group_name_H-M   'P 1'
#
loop_
_entity.id
_entity.type
_entity.pdbx_description
1 polymer ?
#
loop_
_entity_poly.entity_id
_entity_poly.type
_entity_poly.pdbx_seq_one_letter_code
_entity_poly.pdbx_strand_id
1 'polypeptide(L)'
;MDKQMTAGERYEHGLVLKRVQMFHQAIDDFRKASVDPHYTGKAQVQIALCLSAAGRPEEAVMAFRQGLATRTFSPEEERHILYHMGQTLESLGRYEECLKIYAWIKKEDPGFGDLEERMKHLRAGGSGPVPSAQGSWQTWIDEVCTRGRQLKPQMVAVLEQAGQWLSRKADGLMSRRVFETQSADALDTASEQPSQAFRQKPQSHPAPRDRRVESRRHPRVPVRLRNHFSSRGRTVAGEGELRDLSPWGCRVRSSVAVLVGADLECCIFPQDAANPFIIDSATVRWTSPQEFGLVFTNIRPGVQRQISQLCRTQAA
;
A
#
# COMPACT_ATOMS: atom_id res chain seq x y z
N MET A 1 -28.49 -3.78 -16.62
CA MET A 1 -28.49 -4.50 -15.32
C MET A 1 -27.04 -4.64 -14.89
N ASP A 2 -26.67 -4.09 -13.73
CA ASP A 2 -25.33 -4.32 -13.21
C ASP A 2 -25.19 -5.76 -12.72
N LYS A 3 -24.24 -6.49 -13.30
CA LYS A 3 -24.00 -7.88 -12.93
C LYS A 3 -23.26 -7.91 -11.60
N GLN A 4 -24.00 -8.16 -10.53
CA GLN A 4 -23.48 -8.14 -9.17
C GLN A 4 -22.45 -9.27 -8.99
N MET A 5 -21.20 -8.92 -8.64
CA MET A 5 -20.14 -9.91 -8.46
C MET A 5 -20.54 -11.01 -7.47
N THR A 6 -20.29 -12.26 -7.86
CA THR A 6 -20.48 -13.47 -7.05
C THR A 6 -19.52 -13.49 -5.85
N ALA A 7 -19.79 -14.33 -4.85
CA ALA A 7 -18.92 -14.45 -3.68
C ALA A 7 -17.48 -14.85 -4.05
N GLY A 8 -17.31 -15.78 -5.01
CA GLY A 8 -16.00 -16.17 -5.52
C GLY A 8 -15.27 -15.02 -6.23
N GLU A 9 -15.94 -14.27 -7.11
CA GLU A 9 -15.32 -13.12 -7.80
C GLU A 9 -14.87 -12.03 -6.80
N ARG A 10 -15.65 -11.80 -5.73
CA ARG A 10 -15.26 -10.87 -4.65
C ARG A 10 -14.10 -11.38 -3.82
N TYR A 11 -14.06 -12.68 -3.51
CA TYR A 11 -12.96 -13.29 -2.79
C TYR A 11 -11.64 -13.13 -3.57
N GLU A 12 -11.67 -13.43 -4.87
CA GLU A 12 -10.52 -13.26 -5.77
C GLU A 12 -10.10 -11.79 -5.92
N HIS A 13 -11.05 -10.87 -6.05
CA HIS A 13 -10.75 -9.44 -6.08
C HIS A 13 -10.07 -8.96 -4.79
N GLY A 14 -10.58 -9.39 -3.63
CA GLY A 14 -9.99 -9.13 -2.32
C GLY A 14 -8.55 -9.64 -2.20
N LEU A 15 -8.23 -10.82 -2.76
CA LEU A 15 -6.86 -11.35 -2.77
C LEU A 15 -5.89 -10.46 -3.57
N VAL A 16 -6.34 -9.88 -4.69
CA VAL A 16 -5.52 -8.96 -5.47
C VAL A 16 -5.34 -7.62 -4.74
N LEU A 17 -6.42 -7.07 -4.18
CA LEU A 17 -6.37 -5.84 -3.36
C LEU A 17 -5.43 -5.98 -2.16
N LYS A 18 -5.43 -7.14 -1.48
CA LYS A 18 -4.48 -7.44 -0.40
C LYS A 18 -3.03 -7.44 -0.90
N ARG A 19 -2.76 -8.01 -2.07
CA ARG A 19 -1.40 -8.06 -2.66
C ARG A 19 -0.87 -6.66 -2.94
N VAL A 20 -1.71 -5.71 -3.36
CA VAL A 20 -1.36 -4.30 -3.55
C VAL A 20 -1.55 -3.43 -2.29
N GLN A 21 -1.61 -4.05 -1.10
CA GLN A 21 -1.72 -3.40 0.21
C GLN A 21 -2.98 -2.52 0.42
N MET A 22 -3.99 -2.65 -0.44
CA MET A 22 -5.26 -1.90 -0.34
C MET A 22 -6.22 -2.57 0.67
N PHE A 23 -5.75 -2.72 1.91
CA PHE A 23 -6.37 -3.57 2.93
C PHE A 23 -7.83 -3.23 3.23
N HIS A 24 -8.23 -1.95 3.26
CA HIS A 24 -9.63 -1.58 3.51
C HIS A 24 -10.57 -2.12 2.44
N GLN A 25 -10.22 -1.96 1.16
CA GLN A 25 -11.05 -2.44 0.05
C GLN A 25 -11.04 -3.97 -0.01
N ALA A 26 -9.89 -4.60 0.27
CA ALA A 26 -9.77 -6.05 0.39
C ALA A 26 -10.72 -6.61 1.47
N ILE A 27 -10.73 -6.01 2.66
CA ILE A 27 -11.62 -6.36 3.78
C ILE A 27 -13.09 -6.23 3.37
N ASP A 28 -13.47 -5.16 2.67
CA ASP A 28 -14.85 -4.96 2.23
C ASP A 28 -15.31 -6.04 1.24
N ASP A 29 -14.46 -6.47 0.32
CA ASP A 29 -14.80 -7.53 -0.64
C ASP A 29 -14.76 -8.93 -0.03
N PHE A 30 -13.83 -9.21 0.90
CA PHE A 30 -13.88 -10.44 1.70
C PHE A 30 -15.14 -10.49 2.59
N ARG A 31 -15.57 -9.38 3.19
CA ARG A 31 -16.82 -9.31 3.96
C ARG A 31 -18.02 -9.68 3.09
N LYS A 32 -18.10 -9.12 1.88
CA LYS A 32 -19.18 -9.44 0.91
C LYS A 32 -19.09 -10.90 0.40
N ALA A 33 -17.89 -11.45 0.24
CA ALA A 33 -17.69 -12.86 -0.11
C ALA A 33 -18.11 -13.82 1.03
N SER A 34 -17.91 -13.40 2.29
CA SER A 34 -18.19 -14.21 3.49
C SER A 34 -19.66 -14.57 3.71
N VAL A 35 -20.58 -13.96 2.93
CA VAL A 35 -22.01 -14.31 2.88
C VAL A 35 -22.25 -15.73 2.33
N ASP A 36 -21.34 -16.23 1.48
CA ASP A 36 -21.35 -17.61 1.00
C ASP A 36 -20.63 -18.52 2.02
N PRO A 37 -21.31 -19.55 2.57
CA PRO A 37 -20.71 -20.52 3.50
C PRO A 37 -19.41 -21.17 3.02
N HIS A 38 -19.22 -21.34 1.70
CA HIS A 38 -17.97 -21.88 1.14
C HIS A 38 -16.78 -20.94 1.37
N TYR A 39 -17.04 -19.63 1.42
CA TYR A 39 -16.03 -18.60 1.59
C TYR A 39 -15.97 -18.02 3.01
N THR A 40 -16.99 -18.18 3.86
CA THR A 40 -17.06 -17.54 5.20
C THR A 40 -15.77 -17.71 6.01
N GLY A 41 -15.30 -18.95 6.22
CA GLY A 41 -14.08 -19.21 7.00
C GLY A 41 -12.84 -18.59 6.36
N LYS A 42 -12.62 -18.86 5.07
CA LYS A 42 -11.46 -18.36 4.29
C LYS A 42 -11.43 -16.84 4.22
N ALA A 43 -12.57 -16.20 4.03
CA ALA A 43 -12.71 -14.74 3.98
C ALA A 43 -12.38 -14.09 5.33
N GLN A 44 -12.84 -14.67 6.45
CA GLN A 44 -12.50 -14.17 7.79
C GLN A 44 -10.99 -14.25 8.07
N VAL A 45 -10.32 -15.33 7.65
CA VAL A 45 -8.85 -15.43 7.71
C VAL A 45 -8.19 -14.34 6.86
N GLN A 46 -8.64 -14.07 5.63
CA GLN A 46 -8.07 -12.99 4.82
C GLN A 46 -8.34 -11.59 5.41
N ILE A 47 -9.51 -11.37 6.02
CA ILE A 47 -9.82 -10.14 6.77
C ILE A 47 -8.85 -9.97 7.93
N ALA A 48 -8.60 -11.02 8.72
CA ALA A 48 -7.67 -10.99 9.84
C ALA A 48 -6.24 -10.61 9.40
N LEU A 49 -5.76 -11.22 8.30
CA LEU A 49 -4.47 -10.91 7.70
C LEU A 49 -4.37 -9.44 7.26
N CYS A 50 -5.43 -8.91 6.64
CA CYS A 50 -5.49 -7.50 6.22
C CYS A 50 -5.54 -6.55 7.42
N LEU A 51 -6.28 -6.89 8.48
CA LEU A 51 -6.39 -6.07 9.70
C LEU A 51 -5.06 -6.03 10.45
N SER A 52 -4.37 -7.17 10.58
CA SER A 52 -3.05 -7.25 11.23
C SER A 52 -2.04 -6.38 10.47
N ALA A 53 -1.96 -6.51 9.14
CA ALA A 53 -1.09 -5.70 8.31
C ALA A 53 -1.46 -4.21 8.27
N ALA A 54 -2.74 -3.86 8.47
CA ALA A 54 -3.23 -2.49 8.60
C ALA A 54 -3.08 -1.89 10.02
N GLY A 55 -2.39 -2.56 10.95
CA GLY A 55 -2.17 -2.07 12.31
C GLY A 55 -3.41 -2.14 13.22
N ARG A 56 -4.33 -3.08 12.96
CA ARG A 56 -5.54 -3.35 13.77
C ARG A 56 -5.55 -4.78 14.34
N PRO A 57 -4.53 -5.16 15.14
CA PRO A 57 -4.33 -6.54 15.58
C PRO A 57 -5.45 -7.11 16.48
N GLU A 58 -6.15 -6.31 17.29
CA GLU A 58 -7.26 -6.78 18.13
C GLU A 58 -8.42 -7.31 17.30
N GLU A 59 -8.80 -6.59 16.25
CA GLU A 59 -9.84 -7.01 15.31
C GLU A 59 -9.37 -8.21 14.47
N ALA A 60 -8.08 -8.29 14.16
CA ALA A 60 -7.50 -9.45 13.47
C ALA A 60 -7.64 -10.73 14.30
N VAL A 61 -7.35 -10.70 15.60
CA VAL A 61 -7.58 -11.85 16.51
C VAL A 61 -9.04 -12.29 16.51
N MET A 62 -9.99 -11.34 16.49
CA MET A 62 -11.42 -11.67 16.43
C MET A 62 -11.81 -12.30 15.10
N ALA A 63 -11.30 -11.80 13.97
CA ALA A 63 -11.54 -12.37 12.64
C ALA A 63 -10.91 -13.77 12.49
N PHE A 64 -9.71 -14.01 13.05
CA PHE A 64 -9.12 -15.37 13.08
C PHE A 64 -10.00 -16.35 13.87
N ARG A 65 -10.50 -15.94 15.05
CA ARG A 65 -11.44 -16.75 15.86
C ARG A 65 -12.73 -17.06 15.11
N GLN A 66 -13.31 -16.06 14.41
CA GLN A 66 -14.50 -16.25 13.57
C GLN A 66 -14.24 -17.20 12.39
N GLY A 67 -13.07 -17.12 11.75
CA GLY A 67 -12.65 -18.05 10.72
C GLY A 67 -12.59 -19.49 11.24
N LEU A 68 -11.81 -19.73 12.29
CA LEU A 68 -11.64 -21.06 12.90
C LEU A 68 -12.95 -21.67 13.40
N ALA A 69 -13.87 -20.84 13.93
CA ALA A 69 -15.19 -21.30 14.39
C ALA A 69 -16.04 -21.97 13.29
N THR A 70 -15.77 -21.71 12.01
CA THR A 70 -16.47 -22.35 10.88
C THR A 70 -16.10 -23.83 10.71
N ARG A 71 -14.95 -24.28 11.22
CA ARG A 71 -14.43 -25.66 11.10
C ARG A 71 -14.35 -26.20 9.65
N THR A 72 -14.17 -25.32 8.67
CA THR A 72 -14.03 -25.68 7.24
C THR A 72 -12.58 -25.93 6.79
N PHE A 73 -11.62 -25.89 7.71
CA PHE A 73 -10.20 -25.98 7.41
C PHE A 73 -9.68 -27.40 7.65
N SER A 74 -8.66 -27.80 6.89
CA SER A 74 -7.87 -28.98 7.23
C SER A 74 -7.04 -28.74 8.50
N PRO A 75 -6.61 -29.80 9.22
CA PRO A 75 -5.76 -29.64 10.41
C PRO A 75 -4.43 -28.90 10.14
N GLU A 76 -3.90 -29.00 8.91
CA GLU A 76 -2.70 -28.27 8.47
C GLU A 76 -2.99 -26.77 8.30
N GLU A 77 -4.10 -26.41 7.66
CA GLU A 77 -4.55 -25.01 7.53
C GLU A 77 -4.89 -24.41 8.90
N GLU A 78 -5.47 -25.18 9.82
CA GLU A 78 -5.75 -24.75 11.20
C GLU A 78 -4.47 -24.40 11.97
N ARG A 79 -3.42 -25.21 11.90
CA ARG A 79 -2.08 -24.86 12.45
C ARG A 79 -1.53 -23.58 11.81
N HIS A 80 -1.66 -23.47 10.49
CA HIS A 80 -1.56 -22.25 9.67
C HIS A 80 -2.13 -21.00 10.37
N ILE A 81 -3.44 -21.01 10.56
CA ILE A 81 -4.24 -19.88 11.03
C ILE A 81 -3.97 -19.58 12.52
N LEU A 82 -3.79 -20.62 13.33
CA LEU A 82 -3.47 -20.50 14.75
C LEU A 82 -2.08 -19.86 14.96
N TYR A 83 -1.07 -20.24 14.19
CA TYR A 83 0.25 -19.62 14.26
C TYR A 83 0.20 -18.11 13.97
N HIS A 84 -0.52 -17.73 12.92
CA HIS A 84 -0.76 -16.33 12.56
C HIS A 84 -1.54 -15.54 13.63
N MET A 85 -2.52 -16.18 14.28
CA MET A 85 -3.23 -15.59 15.42
C MET A 85 -2.30 -15.44 16.64
N GLY A 86 -1.43 -16.42 16.89
CA GLY A 86 -0.39 -16.36 17.92
C GLY A 86 0.55 -15.18 17.74
N GLN A 87 1.11 -15.00 16.54
CA GLN A 87 2.00 -13.86 16.23
C GLN A 87 1.27 -12.50 16.32
N THR A 88 -0.03 -12.48 15.99
CA THR A 88 -0.85 -11.27 16.22
C THR A 88 -1.02 -11.02 17.74
N LEU A 89 -1.17 -12.06 18.56
CA LEU A 89 -1.19 -11.94 20.03
C LEU A 89 0.17 -11.55 20.63
N GLU A 90 1.31 -11.97 20.05
CA GLU A 90 2.64 -11.45 20.41
C GLU A 90 2.70 -9.93 20.22
N SER A 91 2.23 -9.43 19.07
CA SER A 91 2.24 -7.99 18.77
C SER A 91 1.36 -7.16 19.71
N LEU A 92 0.37 -7.79 20.34
CA LEU A 92 -0.52 -7.22 21.37
C LEU A 92 0.04 -7.34 22.79
N GLY A 93 1.19 -7.99 23.00
CA GLY A 93 1.71 -8.33 24.33
C GLY A 93 0.90 -9.41 25.07
N ARG A 94 -0.03 -10.11 24.40
CA ARG A 94 -0.93 -11.12 24.98
C ARG A 94 -0.26 -12.50 25.04
N TYR A 95 0.93 -12.54 25.63
CA TYR A 95 1.83 -13.70 25.60
C TYR A 95 1.22 -14.97 26.21
N GLU A 96 0.39 -14.87 27.25
CA GLU A 96 -0.31 -16.01 27.87
C GLU A 96 -1.28 -16.73 26.91
N GLU A 97 -2.00 -15.99 26.06
CA GLU A 97 -2.87 -16.58 25.03
C GLU A 97 -2.04 -17.13 23.87
N CYS A 98 -0.98 -16.42 23.47
CA CYS A 98 -0.05 -16.87 22.46
C CYS A 98 0.64 -18.21 22.82
N LEU A 99 1.15 -18.34 24.05
CA LEU A 99 1.83 -19.53 24.53
C LEU A 99 0.91 -20.76 24.60
N LYS A 100 -0.39 -20.57 24.89
CA LYS A 100 -1.40 -21.64 24.83
C LYS A 100 -1.60 -22.15 23.41
N ILE A 101 -1.67 -21.24 22.43
CA ILE A 101 -1.79 -21.59 21.01
C ILE A 101 -0.54 -22.32 20.53
N TYR A 102 0.65 -21.80 20.81
CA TYR A 102 1.91 -22.43 20.41
C TYR A 102 2.12 -23.80 21.06
N ALA A 103 1.73 -23.96 22.33
CA ALA A 103 1.76 -25.27 23.00
C ALA A 103 0.81 -26.28 22.34
N TRP A 104 -0.35 -25.83 21.84
CA TRP A 104 -1.25 -26.69 21.06
C TRP A 104 -0.64 -27.07 19.72
N ILE A 105 -0.13 -26.11 18.94
CA ILE A 105 0.48 -26.40 17.64
C ILE A 105 1.68 -27.34 17.79
N LYS A 106 2.58 -27.09 18.76
CA LYS A 106 3.74 -27.96 19.04
C LYS A 106 3.34 -29.38 19.50
N LYS A 107 2.16 -29.56 20.10
CA LYS A 107 1.65 -30.88 20.47
C LYS A 107 1.17 -31.69 19.25
N GLU A 108 0.50 -31.02 18.33
CA GLU A 108 -0.04 -31.65 17.11
C GLU A 108 1.03 -31.79 16.01
N ASP A 109 2.03 -30.91 16.00
CA ASP A 109 3.13 -30.87 15.04
C ASP A 109 4.41 -30.32 15.70
N PRO A 110 5.26 -31.20 16.29
CA PRO A 110 6.48 -30.78 16.99
C PRO A 110 7.53 -30.11 16.09
N GLY A 111 7.43 -30.27 14.76
CA GLY A 111 8.36 -29.69 13.78
C GLY A 111 7.87 -28.38 13.16
N PHE A 112 6.78 -27.80 13.67
CA PHE A 112 6.16 -26.64 13.08
C PHE A 112 6.97 -25.34 13.30
N GLY A 113 7.73 -24.94 12.29
CA GLY A 113 8.37 -23.62 12.20
C GLY A 113 9.36 -23.31 13.34
N ASP A 114 9.30 -22.08 13.84
CA ASP A 114 10.18 -21.51 14.87
C ASP A 114 9.53 -21.48 16.27
N LEU A 115 8.57 -22.37 16.52
CA LEU A 115 7.78 -22.37 17.75
C LEU A 115 8.61 -22.58 19.02
N GLU A 116 9.67 -23.41 18.97
CA GLU A 116 10.53 -23.67 20.14
C GLU A 116 11.26 -22.39 20.58
N GLU A 117 11.89 -21.70 19.63
CA GLU A 117 12.60 -20.43 19.82
C GLU A 117 11.63 -19.34 20.31
N ARG A 118 10.45 -19.22 19.68
CA ARG A 118 9.40 -18.29 20.09
C ARG A 118 8.92 -18.54 21.52
N MET A 119 8.53 -19.78 21.84
CA MET A 119 8.06 -20.13 23.18
C MET A 119 9.15 -19.90 24.23
N LYS A 120 10.42 -20.20 23.93
CA LYS A 120 11.56 -19.94 24.82
C LYS A 120 11.77 -18.44 25.06
N HIS A 121 11.71 -17.62 24.02
CA HIS A 121 11.86 -16.17 24.13
C HIS A 121 10.75 -15.54 24.97
N LEU A 122 9.49 -15.85 24.67
CA LEU A 122 8.34 -15.31 25.41
C LEU A 122 8.34 -15.73 26.89
N ARG A 123 8.69 -16.99 27.19
CA ARG A 123 8.85 -17.49 28.58
C ARG A 123 10.00 -16.84 29.34
N ALA A 124 11.01 -16.32 28.65
CA ALA A 124 12.12 -15.58 29.25
C ALA A 124 11.79 -14.11 29.52
N GLY A 125 10.55 -13.67 29.32
CA GLY A 125 10.14 -12.27 29.43
C GLY A 125 10.55 -11.41 28.24
N GLY A 126 10.93 -12.03 27.12
CA GLY A 126 11.18 -11.34 25.86
C GLY A 126 9.91 -10.66 25.32
N SER A 127 10.09 -9.52 24.66
CA SER A 127 8.99 -8.72 24.12
C SER A 127 9.13 -8.51 22.61
N GLY A 128 7.99 -8.55 21.91
CA GLY A 128 7.93 -8.49 20.46
C GLY A 128 8.24 -9.82 19.76
N PRO A 129 8.20 -9.83 18.41
CA PRO A 129 8.43 -11.03 17.62
C PRO A 129 9.91 -11.45 17.66
N VAL A 130 10.15 -12.75 17.83
CA VAL A 130 11.51 -13.30 17.73
C VAL A 130 12.08 -13.06 16.33
N PRO A 131 13.36 -12.63 16.20
CA PRO A 131 14.07 -12.59 14.93
C PRO A 131 14.25 -14.01 14.37
N SER A 132 13.27 -14.47 13.60
CA SER A 132 13.22 -15.83 13.07
C SER A 132 14.16 -15.98 11.87
N ALA A 133 15.25 -16.72 12.06
CA ALA A 133 16.27 -16.96 11.05
C ALA A 133 15.90 -18.05 10.02
N GLN A 134 14.65 -18.07 9.53
CA GLN A 134 14.21 -18.79 8.32
C GLN A 134 12.75 -18.46 7.98
N GLY A 135 12.40 -18.50 6.68
CA GLY A 135 11.02 -18.46 6.19
C GLY A 135 10.26 -17.16 6.44
N SER A 136 10.35 -16.19 5.52
CA SER A 136 9.45 -15.02 5.59
C SER A 136 7.98 -15.46 5.47
N TRP A 137 7.12 -14.81 6.24
CA TRP A 137 5.68 -14.82 6.04
C TRP A 137 5.25 -14.51 4.60
N GLN A 138 6.00 -13.66 3.90
CA GLN A 138 5.75 -13.38 2.48
C GLN A 138 5.92 -14.65 1.63
N THR A 139 6.91 -15.51 1.92
CA THR A 139 7.12 -16.76 1.18
C THR A 139 5.96 -17.76 1.35
N TRP A 140 5.40 -17.94 2.55
CA TRP A 140 4.23 -18.83 2.72
C TRP A 140 2.95 -18.22 2.14
N ILE A 141 2.73 -16.90 2.31
CA ILE A 141 1.62 -16.21 1.65
C ILE A 141 1.76 -16.32 0.13
N ASP A 142 2.96 -16.15 -0.42
CA ASP A 142 3.22 -16.34 -1.84
C ASP A 142 3.01 -17.78 -2.26
N GLU A 143 3.47 -18.79 -1.52
CA GLU A 143 3.23 -20.21 -1.84
C GLU A 143 1.75 -20.60 -1.82
N VAL A 144 0.98 -20.16 -0.82
CA VAL A 144 -0.47 -20.38 -0.77
C VAL A 144 -1.18 -19.60 -1.89
N CYS A 145 -0.80 -18.33 -2.13
CA CYS A 145 -1.34 -17.52 -3.22
C CYS A 145 -0.85 -17.95 -4.62
N THR A 146 0.19 -18.79 -4.72
CA THR A 146 0.75 -19.27 -5.99
C THR A 146 0.52 -20.75 -6.27
N ARG A 147 0.10 -21.55 -5.28
CA ARG A 147 -0.60 -22.83 -5.52
C ARG A 147 -2.00 -22.59 -6.08
N GLY A 148 -2.61 -21.44 -5.81
CA GLY A 148 -3.79 -20.92 -6.52
C GLY A 148 -3.54 -20.45 -7.96
N ARG A 149 -2.46 -20.87 -8.65
CA ARG A 149 -2.12 -20.43 -10.02
C ARG A 149 -2.98 -21.08 -11.12
N GLN A 150 -4.27 -20.75 -11.12
CA GLN A 150 -5.02 -20.47 -12.33
C GLN A 150 -5.95 -19.28 -12.07
N LEU A 151 -5.46 -18.07 -12.34
CA LEU A 151 -6.35 -16.90 -12.48
C LEU A 151 -7.26 -17.17 -13.68
N LYS A 152 -8.52 -17.51 -13.45
CA LYS A 152 -9.49 -17.73 -14.54
C LYS A 152 -9.65 -16.42 -15.33
N PRO A 153 -9.87 -16.43 -16.67
CA PRO A 153 -10.00 -15.22 -17.47
C PRO A 153 -11.05 -14.22 -16.94
N GLN A 154 -12.13 -14.73 -16.33
CA GLN A 154 -13.14 -13.93 -15.63
C GLN A 154 -12.58 -13.06 -14.50
N MET A 155 -11.50 -13.44 -13.84
CA MET A 155 -10.86 -12.66 -12.76
C MET A 155 -10.02 -11.50 -13.31
N VAL A 156 -9.51 -11.61 -14.54
CA VAL A 156 -8.93 -10.46 -15.27
C VAL A 156 -10.04 -9.46 -15.59
N ALA A 157 -11.19 -9.93 -16.05
CA ALA A 157 -12.37 -9.09 -16.25
C ALA A 157 -12.93 -8.49 -14.95
N VAL A 158 -12.79 -9.15 -13.79
CA VAL A 158 -13.14 -8.57 -12.47
C VAL A 158 -12.21 -7.41 -12.10
N LEU A 159 -10.91 -7.51 -12.41
CA LEU A 159 -9.96 -6.40 -12.21
C LEU A 159 -10.27 -5.21 -13.13
N GLU A 160 -10.71 -5.48 -14.37
CA GLU A 160 -11.21 -4.45 -15.29
C GLU A 160 -12.54 -3.83 -14.82
N GLN A 161 -13.47 -4.65 -14.33
CA GLN A 161 -14.80 -4.21 -13.85
C GLN A 161 -14.75 -3.48 -12.51
N ALA A 162 -13.80 -3.81 -11.62
CA ALA A 162 -13.57 -3.02 -10.40
C ALA A 162 -13.19 -1.58 -10.74
N GLY A 163 -12.44 -1.35 -11.82
CA GLY A 163 -12.17 -0.01 -12.36
C GLY A 163 -13.42 0.70 -12.87
N GLN A 164 -14.32 -0.04 -13.54
CA GLN A 164 -15.59 0.48 -14.02
C GLN A 164 -16.62 0.72 -12.89
N TRP A 165 -16.51 0.02 -11.76
CA TRP A 165 -17.34 0.21 -10.56
C TRP A 165 -16.89 1.41 -9.73
N LEU A 166 -15.58 1.59 -9.55
CA LEU A 166 -15.01 2.77 -8.90
C LEU A 166 -15.34 4.05 -9.68
N SER A 167 -15.30 4.01 -11.01
CA SER A 167 -15.70 5.13 -11.88
C SER A 167 -17.15 5.58 -11.62
N ARG A 168 -18.09 4.63 -11.47
CA ARG A 168 -19.53 4.93 -11.34
C ARG A 168 -19.99 5.40 -9.96
N LYS A 169 -19.19 5.21 -8.92
CA LYS A 169 -19.54 5.69 -7.56
C LYS A 169 -19.12 7.13 -7.30
N ALA A 170 -18.29 7.72 -8.17
CA ALA A 170 -17.88 9.12 -8.12
C ALA A 170 -19.03 10.09 -8.46
N ASP A 171 -19.93 9.69 -9.37
CA ASP A 171 -21.04 10.52 -9.85
C ASP A 171 -22.14 10.77 -8.80
N GLY A 172 -22.17 9.99 -7.70
CA GLY A 172 -23.24 10.00 -6.71
C GLY A 172 -23.09 10.96 -5.53
N LEU A 173 -21.92 11.58 -5.32
CA LEU A 173 -21.65 12.42 -4.13
C LEU A 173 -21.45 13.92 -4.41
N MET A 174 -21.44 14.36 -5.66
CA MET A 174 -21.12 15.75 -6.04
C MET A 174 -22.34 16.61 -6.40
N SER A 175 -23.44 16.47 -5.66
CA SER A 175 -24.61 17.36 -5.82
C SER A 175 -25.19 17.84 -4.49
N ARG A 176 -24.50 18.79 -3.84
CA ARG A 176 -25.09 19.97 -3.16
C ARG A 176 -24.03 20.93 -2.60
N ARG A 177 -24.05 22.19 -3.07
CA ARG A 177 -23.40 23.42 -2.53
C ARG A 177 -21.84 23.41 -2.62
N VAL A 178 -21.14 24.22 -3.42
CA VAL A 178 -21.40 25.51 -4.14
C VAL A 178 -21.56 26.72 -3.21
N PHE A 179 -20.45 27.51 -3.12
CA PHE A 179 -20.28 28.91 -2.64
C PHE A 179 -20.56 29.16 -1.14
N GLU A 180 -19.94 30.09 -0.42
CA GLU A 180 -19.09 31.29 -0.67
C GLU A 180 -17.85 31.26 0.29
N THR A 181 -16.81 32.12 0.28
CA THR A 181 -16.69 33.56 -0.02
C THR A 181 -15.37 33.93 -0.72
N GLN A 182 -15.36 35.09 -1.42
CA GLN A 182 -14.15 35.74 -1.95
C GLN A 182 -13.54 36.75 -0.97
N SER A 183 -12.37 37.27 -1.36
CA SER A 183 -11.42 38.10 -0.61
C SER A 183 -11.69 39.62 -0.61
N ALA A 184 -11.24 40.26 0.49
CA ALA A 184 -10.48 41.52 0.60
C ALA A 184 -10.80 42.78 -0.24
N ASP A 185 -10.86 43.92 0.46
CA ASP A 185 -10.20 45.22 0.18
C ASP A 185 -10.60 46.22 1.31
N ALA A 186 -9.93 47.33 1.64
CA ALA A 186 -8.53 47.83 1.54
C ALA A 186 -8.46 49.18 2.32
N LEU A 187 -7.31 49.90 2.29
CA LEU A 187 -7.12 51.33 2.65
C LEU A 187 -7.08 51.68 4.17
N ASP A 188 -6.28 52.64 4.68
CA ASP A 188 -5.17 53.46 4.12
C ASP A 188 -4.33 54.11 5.27
N THR A 189 -3.29 54.86 4.91
CA THR A 189 -2.56 55.95 5.61
C THR A 189 -1.18 55.66 6.21
N ALA A 190 -0.32 56.69 6.15
CA ALA A 190 1.15 56.61 6.19
C ALA A 190 1.76 57.59 7.21
N SER A 191 3.06 57.44 7.51
CA SER A 191 3.90 58.50 8.10
C SER A 191 5.40 58.20 8.00
N GLU A 192 6.21 59.24 8.18
CA GLU A 192 7.67 59.28 7.97
C GLU A 192 8.42 59.73 9.26
N GLN A 193 9.76 59.81 9.37
CA GLN A 193 10.82 59.65 8.36
C GLN A 193 12.04 58.82 8.87
N PRO A 194 13.34 59.21 8.94
CA PRO A 194 14.43 58.22 8.80
C PRO A 194 15.37 58.09 10.01
N SER A 195 16.29 57.11 9.98
CA SER A 195 17.73 57.23 10.31
C SER A 195 18.35 55.92 10.83
N GLN A 196 19.28 55.33 10.07
CA GLN A 196 20.69 55.11 10.46
C GLN A 196 21.32 54.00 9.62
N ALA A 197 22.46 54.31 9.00
CA ALA A 197 23.19 53.37 8.18
C ALA A 197 24.04 52.42 9.04
N PHE A 198 23.77 51.10 8.96
CA PHE A 198 24.75 50.09 9.37
C PHE A 198 25.35 49.38 8.16
N ARG A 199 26.68 49.45 8.09
CA ARG A 199 27.52 49.09 6.96
C ARG A 199 27.83 47.59 7.01
N GLN A 200 27.26 46.78 6.12
CA GLN A 200 27.70 45.39 5.92
C GLN A 200 28.31 45.21 4.52
N LYS A 201 29.44 44.49 4.48
CA LYS A 201 30.18 44.17 3.24
C LYS A 201 29.43 43.13 2.41
N PRO A 202 29.63 43.10 1.07
CA PRO A 202 28.80 42.30 0.17
C PRO A 202 29.01 40.81 0.39
N GLN A 203 27.93 40.09 0.71
CA GLN A 203 27.92 38.64 0.63
C GLN A 203 27.72 38.23 -0.83
N SER A 204 28.60 37.34 -1.28
CA SER A 204 28.73 36.82 -2.64
C SER A 204 27.39 36.47 -3.30
N HIS A 205 27.21 36.91 -4.55
CA HIS A 205 26.25 36.28 -5.45
C HIS A 205 26.46 34.76 -5.44
N PRO A 206 25.38 33.94 -5.37
CA PRO A 206 25.49 32.55 -5.79
C PRO A 206 25.94 32.56 -7.25
N ALA A 207 27.06 31.90 -7.55
CA ALA A 207 27.50 31.70 -8.92
C ALA A 207 26.32 31.16 -9.76
N PRO A 208 26.18 31.56 -11.03
CA PRO A 208 25.10 31.05 -11.87
C PRO A 208 25.16 29.51 -11.81
N ARG A 209 24.09 28.89 -11.29
CA ARG A 209 24.04 27.43 -11.16
C ARG A 209 24.36 26.87 -12.52
N ASP A 210 25.50 26.19 -12.61
CA ASP A 210 25.97 25.54 -13.82
C ASP A 210 24.81 24.69 -14.34
N ARG A 211 24.16 25.16 -15.41
CA ARG A 211 23.16 24.40 -16.14
C ARG A 211 23.95 23.35 -16.91
N ARG A 212 24.49 22.37 -16.16
CA ARG A 212 24.62 21.00 -16.64
C ARG A 212 23.24 20.64 -17.16
N VAL A 213 23.11 20.75 -18.47
CA VAL A 213 21.90 20.41 -19.20
C VAL A 213 21.55 19.02 -18.72
N GLU A 214 20.47 18.93 -17.95
CA GLU A 214 20.02 17.63 -17.44
C GLU A 214 19.53 16.89 -18.68
N SER A 215 20.44 16.14 -19.31
CA SER A 215 20.25 15.46 -20.58
C SER A 215 19.30 14.29 -20.34
N ARG A 216 18.03 14.62 -20.15
CA ARG A 216 16.96 13.67 -19.85
C ARG A 216 16.91 12.69 -21.01
N ARG A 217 17.32 11.44 -20.76
CA ARG A 217 17.35 10.36 -21.77
C ARG A 217 15.99 10.10 -22.43
N HIS A 218 14.91 10.55 -21.79
CA HIS A 218 13.54 10.44 -22.29
C HIS A 218 12.81 11.77 -22.07
N PRO A 219 12.03 12.25 -23.05
CA PRO A 219 11.12 13.37 -22.84
C PRO A 219 10.11 13.01 -21.74
N ARG A 220 9.78 13.99 -20.90
CA ARG A 220 8.74 13.86 -19.88
C ARG A 220 7.47 14.49 -20.40
N VAL A 221 6.37 13.76 -20.26
CA VAL A 221 5.05 14.12 -20.76
C VAL A 221 4.24 14.65 -19.58
N PRO A 222 3.62 15.85 -19.70
CA PRO A 222 2.80 16.39 -18.63
C PRO A 222 1.57 15.51 -18.43
N VAL A 223 1.44 14.94 -17.24
CA VAL A 223 0.28 14.14 -16.82
C VAL A 223 -0.14 14.59 -15.42
N ARG A 224 -1.36 14.23 -15.02
CA ARG A 224 -1.81 14.27 -13.62
C ARG A 224 -2.48 12.93 -13.34
N LEU A 225 -1.76 12.07 -12.63
CA LEU A 225 -2.21 10.71 -12.32
C LEU A 225 -2.17 10.53 -10.82
N ARG A 226 -3.15 9.83 -10.22
CA ARG A 226 -3.00 9.44 -8.81
C ARG A 226 -1.82 8.50 -8.68
N ASN A 227 -1.12 8.62 -7.56
CA ASN A 227 0.04 7.82 -7.22
C ASN A 227 -0.02 7.40 -5.76
N HIS A 228 0.33 6.15 -5.50
CA HIS A 228 0.60 5.65 -4.16
C HIS A 228 2.04 5.17 -4.11
N PHE A 229 2.71 5.35 -2.98
CA PHE A 229 4.08 4.92 -2.79
C PHE A 229 4.31 4.46 -1.35
N SER A 230 5.23 3.50 -1.18
CA SER A 230 5.64 2.97 0.12
C SER A 230 7.13 2.63 0.11
N SER A 231 7.83 2.86 1.22
CA SER A 231 9.24 2.48 1.35
C SER A 231 9.36 1.02 1.77
N ARG A 232 10.23 0.25 1.12
CA ARG A 232 10.63 -1.06 1.65
C ARG A 232 11.36 -0.86 2.99
N GLY A 233 10.87 -1.50 4.05
CA GLY A 233 11.50 -1.50 5.37
C GLY A 233 11.49 -0.17 6.13
N ARG A 234 10.73 0.85 5.71
CA ARG A 234 10.49 2.07 6.49
C ARG A 234 9.02 2.42 6.48
N THR A 235 8.49 2.91 7.60
CA THR A 235 7.07 3.27 7.80
C THR A 235 6.66 4.56 7.10
N VAL A 236 7.10 4.75 5.85
CA VAL A 236 6.78 5.90 5.00
C VAL A 236 5.96 5.37 3.83
N ALA A 237 4.66 5.62 3.89
CA ALA A 237 3.72 5.37 2.80
C ALA A 237 2.85 6.62 2.60
N GLY A 238 2.37 6.84 1.38
CA GLY A 238 1.66 8.05 1.04
C GLY A 238 0.97 8.01 -0.30
N GLU A 239 0.06 8.96 -0.48
CA GLU A 239 -0.55 9.26 -1.77
C GLU A 239 -0.02 10.59 -2.31
N GLY A 240 -0.08 10.75 -3.62
CA GLY A 240 0.30 11.97 -4.30
C GLY A 240 -0.25 12.05 -5.73
N GLU A 241 -0.02 13.18 -6.37
CA GLU A 241 -0.30 13.40 -7.79
C GLU A 241 1.01 13.28 -8.58
N LEU A 242 1.09 12.29 -9.45
CA LEU A 242 2.21 12.08 -10.36
C LEU A 242 2.09 13.02 -11.55
N ARG A 243 3.21 13.69 -11.85
CA ARG A 243 3.43 14.62 -12.97
C ARG A 243 4.68 14.24 -13.76
N ASP A 244 4.87 14.89 -14.91
CA ASP A 244 6.07 14.80 -15.77
C ASP A 244 6.56 13.35 -15.98
N LEU A 245 5.69 12.47 -16.49
CA LEU A 245 5.94 11.04 -16.62
C LEU A 245 6.87 10.73 -17.81
N SER A 246 7.73 9.74 -17.62
CA SER A 246 8.53 9.09 -18.66
C SER A 246 8.58 7.58 -18.39
N PRO A 247 9.05 6.75 -19.34
CA PRO A 247 9.19 5.30 -19.14
C PRO A 247 10.06 4.86 -17.95
N TRP A 248 10.83 5.77 -17.36
CA TRP A 248 11.85 5.50 -16.34
C TRP A 248 11.83 6.46 -15.16
N GLY A 249 10.77 7.25 -14.99
CA GLY A 249 10.67 8.16 -13.86
C GLY A 249 9.59 9.21 -14.03
N CYS A 250 9.29 9.90 -12.94
CA CYS A 250 8.24 10.91 -12.86
C CYS A 250 8.62 11.99 -11.85
N ARG A 251 7.69 12.92 -11.62
CA ARG A 251 7.59 13.78 -10.45
C ARG A 251 6.37 13.30 -9.64
N VAL A 252 6.40 13.38 -8.33
CA VAL A 252 5.23 13.17 -7.46
C VAL A 252 5.03 14.42 -6.61
N ARG A 253 3.79 14.89 -6.49
CA ARG A 253 3.37 15.94 -5.57
C ARG A 253 2.65 15.31 -4.38
N SER A 254 3.18 15.46 -3.18
CA SER A 254 2.62 14.91 -1.93
C SER A 254 3.07 15.75 -0.73
N SER A 255 2.27 15.74 0.35
CA SER A 255 2.67 16.30 1.65
C SER A 255 3.52 15.34 2.49
N VAL A 256 3.65 14.08 2.09
CA VAL A 256 4.44 13.08 2.83
C VAL A 256 5.93 13.29 2.57
N ALA A 257 6.69 13.52 3.63
CA ALA A 257 8.13 13.71 3.56
C ALA A 257 8.86 12.40 3.23
N VAL A 258 9.65 12.40 2.16
CA VAL A 258 10.53 11.30 1.74
C VAL A 258 11.99 11.78 1.73
N LEU A 259 12.95 10.85 1.86
CA LEU A 259 14.37 11.16 1.82
C LEU A 259 14.95 10.95 0.42
N VAL A 260 15.88 11.81 0.00
CA VAL A 260 16.68 11.58 -1.21
C VAL A 260 17.49 10.30 -1.05
N GLY A 261 17.47 9.43 -2.06
CA GLY A 261 18.08 8.11 -2.03
C GLY A 261 17.22 7.00 -1.40
N ALA A 262 16.02 7.32 -0.87
CA ALA A 262 15.07 6.29 -0.47
C ALA A 262 14.59 5.48 -1.68
N ASP A 263 14.38 4.17 -1.49
CA ASP A 263 13.81 3.29 -2.50
C ASP A 263 12.35 2.97 -2.16
N LEU A 264 11.46 3.29 -3.10
CA LEU A 264 10.02 3.20 -2.93
C LEU A 264 9.42 2.18 -3.91
N GLU A 265 8.50 1.35 -3.44
CA GLU A 265 7.50 0.75 -4.30
C GLU A 265 6.49 1.84 -4.71
N CYS A 266 6.03 1.81 -5.95
CA CYS A 266 5.26 2.91 -6.53
C CYS A 266 4.15 2.36 -7.44
N CYS A 267 2.93 2.83 -7.24
CA CYS A 267 1.77 2.52 -8.08
C CYS A 267 1.32 3.78 -8.80
N ILE A 268 1.30 3.75 -10.14
CA ILE A 268 0.71 4.81 -10.95
C ILE A 268 -0.70 4.38 -11.35
N PHE A 269 -1.69 5.22 -11.12
CA PHE A 269 -3.08 4.97 -11.51
C PHE A 269 -3.39 5.78 -12.77
N PRO A 270 -3.19 5.21 -13.98
CA PRO A 270 -3.47 5.91 -15.23
C PRO A 270 -4.98 6.21 -15.33
N GLN A 271 -5.34 7.50 -15.36
CA GLN A 271 -6.75 7.95 -15.44
C GLN A 271 -7.64 7.32 -14.34
N ASP A 272 -7.10 7.14 -13.13
CA ASP A 272 -7.75 6.48 -11.99
C ASP A 272 -8.24 5.04 -12.24
N ALA A 273 -7.67 4.34 -13.23
CA ALA A 273 -7.99 2.94 -13.52
C ALA A 273 -7.56 1.96 -12.40
N ALA A 274 -8.37 0.92 -12.16
CA ALA A 274 -8.11 -0.10 -11.13
C ALA A 274 -6.95 -1.06 -11.42
N ASN A 275 -6.29 -0.96 -12.59
CA ASN A 275 -5.06 -1.69 -12.88
C ASN A 275 -3.86 -0.72 -12.79
N PRO A 276 -3.31 -0.47 -11.58
CA PRO A 276 -2.17 0.41 -11.43
C PRO A 276 -0.93 -0.19 -12.10
N PHE A 277 -0.10 0.69 -12.67
CA PHE A 277 1.25 0.32 -13.08
C PHE A 277 2.12 0.20 -11.82
N ILE A 278 2.32 -1.04 -11.38
CA ILE A 278 3.18 -1.40 -10.25
C ILE A 278 4.64 -1.30 -10.68
N ILE A 279 5.39 -0.46 -9.97
CA ILE A 279 6.84 -0.28 -10.09
C ILE A 279 7.46 -0.89 -8.84
N ASP A 280 8.14 -2.02 -9.03
CA ASP A 280 8.68 -2.84 -7.95
C ASP A 280 9.91 -2.18 -7.25
N SER A 281 10.46 -1.07 -7.78
CA SER A 281 11.47 -0.22 -7.13
C SER A 281 11.62 1.11 -7.88
N ALA A 282 11.61 2.22 -7.16
CA ALA A 282 11.85 3.56 -7.65
C ALA A 282 12.62 4.42 -6.62
N THR A 283 13.80 4.90 -7.00
CA THR A 283 14.65 5.70 -6.13
C THR A 283 14.30 7.20 -6.19
N VAL A 284 14.17 7.83 -5.02
CA VAL A 284 14.00 9.29 -4.88
C VAL A 284 15.31 9.99 -5.27
N ARG A 285 15.26 10.88 -6.27
CA ARG A 285 16.43 11.60 -6.80
C ARG A 285 16.59 13.03 -6.29
N TRP A 286 15.48 13.68 -5.94
CA TRP A 286 15.44 15.02 -5.37
C TRP A 286 14.12 15.22 -4.62
N THR A 287 14.10 16.16 -3.67
CA THR A 287 12.93 16.54 -2.89
C THR A 287 12.77 18.06 -2.81
N SER A 288 11.54 18.49 -2.55
CA SER A 288 11.04 19.87 -2.46
C SER A 288 9.84 19.84 -1.49
N PRO A 289 9.42 20.95 -0.83
CA PRO A 289 8.46 20.90 0.29
C PRO A 289 7.09 20.24 0.02
N GLN A 290 6.67 20.08 -1.24
CA GLN A 290 5.47 19.31 -1.62
C GLN A 290 5.70 18.40 -2.84
N GLU A 291 6.94 18.24 -3.31
CA GLU A 291 7.24 17.51 -4.56
C GLU A 291 8.55 16.72 -4.47
N PHE A 292 8.62 15.57 -5.11
CA PHE A 292 9.86 14.81 -5.25
C PHE A 292 9.97 14.13 -6.62
N GLY A 293 11.20 13.84 -7.03
CA GLY A 293 11.50 13.17 -8.29
C GLY A 293 11.80 11.70 -8.10
N LEU A 294 11.13 10.83 -8.85
CA LEU A 294 11.43 9.40 -8.89
C LEU A 294 12.15 9.02 -10.19
N VAL A 295 13.11 8.10 -10.07
CA VAL A 295 13.62 7.29 -11.18
C VAL A 295 13.24 5.84 -10.91
N PHE A 296 12.62 5.20 -11.89
CA PHE A 296 12.18 3.81 -11.79
C PHE A 296 13.38 2.89 -12.03
N THR A 297 13.71 2.08 -11.03
CA THR A 297 14.91 1.25 -10.95
C THR A 297 14.61 -0.23 -11.19
N ASN A 298 13.40 -0.69 -10.82
CA ASN A 298 12.88 -2.00 -11.21
C ASN A 298 11.42 -1.89 -11.67
N ILE A 299 11.17 -2.27 -12.92
CA ILE A 299 9.82 -2.35 -13.50
C ILE A 299 9.71 -3.63 -14.31
N ARG A 300 8.58 -4.32 -14.20
CA ARG A 300 8.28 -5.47 -15.08
C ARG A 300 8.20 -5.00 -16.55
N PRO A 301 8.80 -5.73 -17.51
CA PRO A 301 8.80 -5.32 -18.92
C PRO A 301 7.42 -5.06 -19.53
N GLY A 302 6.38 -5.75 -19.05
CA GLY A 302 4.99 -5.50 -19.44
C GLY A 302 4.51 -4.11 -19.01
N VAL A 303 4.65 -3.79 -17.72
CA VAL A 303 4.28 -2.49 -17.14
C VAL A 303 5.06 -1.36 -17.78
N GLN A 304 6.36 -1.56 -18.03
CA GLN A 304 7.19 -0.57 -18.71
C GLN A 304 6.69 -0.26 -20.15
N ARG A 305 6.25 -1.27 -20.90
CA ARG A 305 5.62 -1.05 -22.22
C ARG A 305 4.32 -0.26 -22.10
N GLN A 306 3.52 -0.50 -21.06
CA GLN A 306 2.28 0.24 -20.81
C GLN A 306 2.56 1.71 -20.43
N ILE A 307 3.52 1.98 -19.54
CA ILE A 307 3.97 3.36 -19.23
C ILE A 307 4.48 4.06 -20.50
N SER A 308 5.27 3.35 -21.32
CA SER A 308 5.78 3.90 -22.59
C SER A 308 4.67 4.24 -23.59
N GLN A 309 3.61 3.42 -23.64
CA GLN A 309 2.44 3.70 -24.46
C GLN A 309 1.66 4.90 -23.93
N LEU A 310 1.43 4.97 -22.61
CA LEU A 310 0.75 6.11 -21.98
C LEU A 310 1.48 7.43 -22.26
N CYS A 311 2.83 7.43 -22.16
CA CYS A 311 3.63 8.61 -22.51
C CYS A 311 3.39 9.03 -23.98
N ARG A 312 3.37 8.08 -24.93
CA ARG A 312 3.08 8.40 -26.34
C ARG A 312 1.67 8.97 -26.53
N THR A 313 0.65 8.38 -25.92
CA THR A 313 -0.75 8.83 -26.05
C THR A 313 -0.99 10.21 -25.42
N GLN A 314 -0.24 10.58 -24.39
CA GLN A 314 -0.36 11.89 -23.72
C GLN A 314 0.55 12.98 -24.34
N ALA A 315 1.35 12.64 -25.36
CA ALA A 315 2.26 13.55 -26.06
C ALA A 315 1.82 13.86 -27.50
N ALA A 316 0.67 13.32 -27.92
CA ALA A 316 0.01 13.56 -29.20
C ALA A 316 -1.21 14.46 -29.00
#